data_AF-A0A7V2G1C9-F1
#
_entry.id   AF-A0A7V2G1C9-F1
#
_cell.length_a   1.000
_cell.length_b   1.000
_cell.length_c   1.000
_cell.angle_alpha   90.00
_cell.angle_beta   90.00
_cell.angle_gamma   90.00
#
_symmetry.space_group_name_H-M   'P 1'
#
loop_
_entity.id
_entity.type
_entity.pdbx_description
1 polymer ?
#
loop_
_entity_poly.entity_id
_entity_poly.type
_entity_poly.pdbx_seq_one_letter_code
_entity_poly.pdbx_strand_id
1 'polypeptide(L)'
;MSPDDELCLCFHVTKRKVVNFIRVEKPRRPAQLSECFGAGTGCGWCRPFLERLFEQAVLGGETSVDFPTREEYAQMRARYVRAGGGTPPPGAAPLPAAGSAADAASDDEASSAG
;
A
#
# COMPACT_ATOMS: atom_id res chain seq x y z
N MET A 1 -3.76 -0.70 8.18
CA MET A 1 -4.47 -1.72 7.36
C MET A 1 -4.36 -3.10 7.99
N SER A 2 -5.39 -3.92 7.88
CA SER A 2 -5.46 -5.33 8.31
C SER A 2 -4.69 -6.26 7.34
N PRO A 3 -4.39 -7.52 7.72
CA PRO A 3 -3.77 -8.48 6.80
C PRO A 3 -4.61 -8.80 5.56
N ASP A 4 -5.94 -8.68 5.64
CA ASP A 4 -6.85 -8.95 4.52
C ASP A 4 -7.07 -7.75 3.61
N ASP A 5 -6.50 -6.60 3.94
CA ASP A 5 -6.53 -5.42 3.07
C ASP A 5 -5.58 -5.60 1.89
N GLU A 6 -6.01 -5.07 0.75
CA GLU A 6 -5.22 -5.05 -0.48
C GLU A 6 -4.01 -4.13 -0.34
N LEU A 7 -2.83 -4.74 -0.36
CA LEU A 7 -1.58 -4.01 -0.46
C LEU A 7 -1.33 -3.56 -1.90
N CYS A 8 -1.61 -4.44 -2.88
CA CYS A 8 -1.56 -4.08 -4.28
C CYS A 8 -2.98 -3.87 -4.82
N LEU A 9 -3.45 -2.62 -4.77
CA LEU A 9 -4.74 -2.18 -5.32
C LEU A 9 -4.85 -2.29 -6.86
N CYS A 10 -3.76 -2.62 -7.57
CA CYS A 10 -3.81 -2.87 -9.02
C CYS A 10 -4.20 -4.30 -9.37
N PHE A 11 -3.80 -5.26 -8.55
CA PHE A 11 -3.95 -6.69 -8.82
C PHE A 11 -4.62 -7.45 -7.66
N HIS A 12 -5.27 -6.71 -6.75
CA HIS A 12 -6.04 -7.26 -5.62
C HIS A 12 -5.22 -8.25 -4.76
N VAL A 13 -3.97 -7.90 -4.48
CA VAL A 13 -3.06 -8.70 -3.65
C VAL A 13 -3.10 -8.18 -2.22
N THR A 14 -3.57 -9.01 -1.29
CA THR A 14 -3.66 -8.65 0.13
C THR A 14 -2.29 -8.68 0.81
N LYS A 15 -2.15 -7.93 1.90
CA LYS A 15 -0.94 -7.99 2.74
C LYS A 15 -0.63 -9.42 3.17
N ARG A 16 -1.64 -10.22 3.56
CA ARG A 16 -1.50 -11.63 3.92
C ARG A 16 -0.94 -12.48 2.79
N LYS A 17 -1.38 -12.27 1.54
CA LYS A 17 -0.84 -13.00 0.38
C LYS A 17 0.66 -12.73 0.22
N VAL A 18 1.09 -11.48 0.32
CA VAL A 18 2.51 -11.10 0.19
C VAL A 18 3.34 -11.70 1.32
N VAL A 19 2.90 -11.58 2.57
CA VAL A 19 3.61 -12.16 3.73
C VAL A 19 3.73 -13.68 3.61
N ASN A 20 2.65 -14.36 3.22
CA ASN A 20 2.68 -15.80 2.99
C ASN A 20 3.61 -16.19 1.83
N PHE A 21 3.59 -15.44 0.73
CA PHE A 21 4.49 -15.64 -0.40
C PHE A 21 5.95 -15.54 0.04
N ILE A 22 6.32 -14.51 0.79
CA ILE A 22 7.69 -14.35 1.29
C ILE A 22 8.11 -15.55 2.15
N ARG A 23 7.22 -16.01 3.04
CA ARG A 23 7.49 -17.15 3.93
C ARG A 23 7.68 -18.46 3.18
N VAL A 24 6.84 -18.73 2.18
CA VAL A 24 6.81 -20.01 1.45
C VAL A 24 7.88 -20.04 0.35
N GLU A 25 7.92 -19.02 -0.50
CA GLU A 25 8.80 -18.99 -1.68
C GLU A 25 10.22 -18.52 -1.35
N LYS A 26 10.42 -17.86 -0.19
CA LYS A 26 11.72 -17.35 0.28
C LYS A 26 12.49 -16.58 -0.81
N PRO A 27 11.87 -15.54 -1.41
CA PRO A 27 12.53 -14.72 -2.43
C PRO A 27 13.85 -14.16 -1.89
N ARG A 28 14.83 -13.98 -2.77
CA ARG A 28 16.18 -13.48 -2.43
C ARG A 28 16.30 -11.97 -2.55
N ARG A 29 15.40 -11.33 -3.32
CA ARG A 29 15.39 -9.88 -3.55
C ARG A 29 13.95 -9.35 -3.60
N PRO A 30 13.69 -8.09 -3.19
CA PRO A 30 12.35 -7.50 -3.22
C PRO A 30 11.66 -7.55 -4.59
N ALA A 31 12.43 -7.39 -5.68
CA ALA A 31 11.87 -7.42 -7.02
C ALA A 31 11.20 -8.76 -7.42
N GLN A 32 11.49 -9.87 -6.73
CA GLN A 32 10.78 -11.14 -6.92
C GLN A 32 9.35 -11.13 -6.37
N LEU A 33 8.97 -10.14 -5.57
CA LEU A 33 7.57 -9.99 -5.12
C LEU A 33 6.59 -9.74 -6.27
N SER A 34 7.09 -9.37 -7.45
CA SER A 34 6.29 -9.34 -8.69
C SER A 34 5.73 -10.71 -9.08
N GLU A 35 6.35 -11.81 -8.65
CA GLU A 35 5.87 -13.18 -8.85
C GLU A 35 4.64 -13.49 -7.96
N CYS A 36 4.37 -12.66 -6.93
CA CYS A 36 3.15 -12.71 -6.12
C CYS A 36 2.00 -12.02 -6.86
N PHE A 37 1.40 -12.72 -7.83
CA PHE A 37 0.24 -12.25 -8.61
C PHE A 37 0.46 -10.90 -9.31
N GLY A 38 1.69 -10.57 -9.69
CA GLY A 38 2.02 -9.31 -10.36
C GLY A 38 2.23 -8.11 -9.43
N ALA A 39 2.23 -8.27 -8.10
CA ALA A 39 2.34 -7.15 -7.17
C ALA A 39 3.49 -6.18 -7.51
N GLY A 40 3.19 -4.88 -7.54
CA GLY A 40 4.18 -3.84 -7.86
C GLY A 40 4.42 -3.58 -9.35
N THR A 41 3.86 -4.36 -10.27
CA THR A 41 4.05 -4.17 -11.73
C THR A 41 3.05 -3.23 -12.40
N GLY A 42 2.00 -2.80 -11.67
CA GLY A 42 0.98 -1.85 -12.14
C GLY A 42 1.44 -0.39 -11.96
N CYS A 43 0.66 0.41 -11.23
CA CYS A 43 1.04 1.82 -10.99
C CYS A 43 2.31 2.02 -10.12
N GLY A 44 2.84 0.97 -9.48
CA GLY A 44 4.08 1.06 -8.71
C GLY A 44 3.96 1.61 -7.27
N TRP A 45 2.84 2.24 -6.90
CA TRP A 45 2.63 2.83 -5.57
C TRP A 45 2.97 1.89 -4.39
N CYS A 46 2.65 0.60 -4.50
CA CYS A 46 2.85 -0.34 -3.41
C CYS A 46 4.30 -0.84 -3.23
N ARG A 47 5.24 -0.50 -4.14
CA ARG A 47 6.62 -1.03 -4.12
C ARG A 47 7.38 -0.75 -2.82
N PRO A 48 7.38 0.47 -2.25
CA PRO A 48 8.06 0.71 -0.97
C PRO A 48 7.49 -0.12 0.18
N PHE A 49 6.19 -0.43 0.14
CA PHE A 49 5.55 -1.27 1.13
C PHE A 49 5.87 -2.76 0.95
N LEU A 50 6.01 -3.21 -0.31
CA LEU A 50 6.49 -4.55 -0.64
C LEU A 50 7.93 -4.77 -0.15
N GLU A 51 8.81 -3.80 -0.42
CA GLU A 51 10.21 -3.81 0.05
C GLU A 51 10.28 -3.87 1.57
N ARG A 52 9.48 -3.06 2.28
CA ARG A 52 9.42 -3.11 3.74
C ARG A 52 8.98 -4.47 4.27
N LEU A 53 7.94 -5.09 3.69
CA LEU A 53 7.51 -6.43 4.10
C LEU A 53 8.59 -7.49 3.85
N PHE A 54 9.31 -7.38 2.74
CA PHE A 54 10.43 -8.27 2.42
C PHE A 54 11.55 -8.14 3.45
N GLU A 55 12.01 -6.92 3.72
CA GLU A 55 13.07 -6.62 4.68
C GLU A 55 12.71 -7.13 6.08
N GLN A 56 11.48 -6.90 6.52
CA GLN A 56 10.99 -7.37 7.81
C GLN A 56 11.03 -8.89 7.94
N ALA A 57 10.58 -9.59 6.90
CA ALA A 57 10.58 -11.05 6.89
C ALA A 57 12.00 -11.64 6.85
N VAL A 58 12.95 -10.97 6.20
CA VAL A 58 14.35 -11.42 6.09
C VAL A 58 15.15 -11.12 7.36
N LEU A 59 14.95 -9.94 7.96
CA LEU A 59 15.68 -9.52 9.16
C LEU A 59 15.14 -10.13 10.46
N GLY A 60 14.01 -10.84 10.41
CA GLY A 60 13.43 -11.54 11.56
C GLY A 60 12.94 -10.62 12.68
N GLY A 61 12.87 -9.30 12.42
CA GLY A 61 12.43 -8.31 13.39
C GLY A 61 10.91 -8.17 13.39
N GLU A 62 10.29 -8.39 14.55
CA GLU A 62 8.92 -7.93 14.80
C GLU A 62 8.95 -6.41 14.91
N THR A 63 8.41 -5.72 13.91
CA THR A 63 8.20 -4.28 13.99
C THR A 63 6.81 -4.00 13.44
N SER A 64 5.94 -3.50 14.32
CA SER A 64 4.67 -2.90 13.94
C SER A 64 4.96 -1.73 13.01
N VAL A 65 5.09 -1.98 11.70
CA VAL A 65 5.01 -0.88 10.74
C VAL A 65 3.62 -0.32 10.90
N ASP A 66 3.56 0.97 11.20
CA ASP A 66 2.31 1.68 11.13
C ASP A 66 1.91 1.76 9.66
N PHE A 67 1.06 0.82 9.24
CA PHE A 67 0.47 0.85 7.91
C PHE A 67 -0.78 1.72 8.00
N PRO A 68 -0.95 2.69 7.09
CA PRO A 68 -2.17 3.50 7.05
C PRO A 68 -3.40 2.59 6.95
N THR A 69 -4.56 3.11 7.34
CA THR A 69 -5.85 2.44 7.14
C THR A 69 -6.07 2.11 5.66
N ARG A 70 -7.02 1.22 5.36
CA ARG A 70 -7.34 0.84 3.97
C ARG A 70 -7.72 2.08 3.15
N GLU A 71 -8.51 2.95 3.76
CA GLU A 71 -9.05 4.17 3.17
C GLU A 71 -7.93 5.19 2.90
N GLU A 72 -7.09 5.48 3.89
CA GLU A 72 -5.92 6.36 3.75
C GLU A 72 -4.97 5.83 2.68
N TYR A 73 -4.70 4.51 2.66
CA TYR A 73 -3.82 3.90 1.67
C TYR A 73 -4.32 4.09 0.24
N ALA A 74 -5.62 3.93 0.02
CA ALA A 74 -6.26 4.14 -1.28
C ALA A 74 -6.20 5.62 -1.71
N GLN A 75 -6.36 6.56 -0.77
CA GLN A 75 -6.25 7.99 -1.04
C GLN A 75 -4.82 8.41 -1.38
N MET A 76 -3.83 7.93 -0.62
CA MET A 76 -2.41 8.19 -0.92
C MET A 76 -2.04 7.66 -2.31
N ARG A 77 -2.50 6.46 -2.68
CA ARG A 77 -2.36 5.94 -4.05
C ARG A 77 -2.97 6.88 -5.08
N ALA A 78 -4.17 7.40 -4.81
CA ALA A 78 -4.84 8.31 -5.73
C ALA A 78 -4.07 9.62 -5.93
N ARG A 79 -3.50 10.18 -4.86
CA ARG A 79 -2.60 11.34 -4.94
C ARG A 79 -1.37 11.03 -5.79
N TYR A 80 -0.71 9.90 -5.54
CA TYR A 80 0.45 9.46 -6.30
C TYR A 80 0.16 9.29 -7.81
N VAL A 81 -0.94 8.63 -8.16
CA VAL A 81 -1.32 8.42 -9.57
C VAL A 81 -1.66 9.75 -10.26
N ARG A 82 -2.42 10.63 -9.60
CA ARG A 82 -2.73 11.97 -10.16
C ARG A 82 -1.50 12.84 -10.34
N ALA A 83 -0.50 12.68 -9.49
CA ALA A 83 0.79 13.36 -9.62
C ALA A 83 1.70 12.76 -10.71
N GLY A 84 1.24 11.75 -11.46
CA GLY A 84 1.99 11.14 -12.56
C GLY A 84 2.96 10.05 -12.14
N GLY A 85 2.89 9.53 -10.92
CA GLY A 85 3.80 8.49 -10.42
C GLY A 85 3.71 7.15 -11.17
N GLY A 86 2.56 6.86 -11.77
CA GLY A 86 2.35 5.68 -12.61
C GLY A 86 0.89 5.49 -12.96
N THR A 87 0.61 4.62 -13.94
CA THR A 87 -0.75 4.40 -14.46
C THR A 87 -1.30 3.05 -13.99
N PRO A 88 -2.44 3.02 -13.27
CA PRO A 88 -3.15 1.79 -12.97
C PRO A 88 -3.54 1.01 -14.25
N PRO A 89 -3.38 -0.32 -14.28
CA PRO A 89 -3.88 -1.12 -15.40
C PRO A 89 -5.42 -1.18 -15.41
N PRO A 90 -6.04 -1.59 -16.53
CA PRO A 90 -7.47 -1.87 -16.58
C PRO A 90 -7.88 -2.89 -15.50
N GLY A 91 -9.03 -2.65 -14.86
CA GLY A 91 -9.55 -3.51 -13.78
C GLY A 91 -8.94 -3.26 -12.40
N ALA A 92 -7.96 -2.37 -12.26
CA ALA A 92 -7.45 -1.97 -10.95
C ALA A 92 -8.53 -1.31 -10.08
N ALA A 93 -8.37 -1.38 -8.75
CA ALA A 93 -9.26 -0.70 -7.82
C ALA A 93 -9.41 0.80 -8.18
N PRO A 94 -10.65 1.33 -8.23
CA PRO A 94 -10.91 2.72 -8.58
C PRO A 94 -10.13 3.70 -7.70
N LEU A 95 -9.78 4.85 -8.27
CA LEU A 95 -9.19 5.93 -7.48
C LEU A 95 -10.31 6.66 -6.71
N PRO A 96 -10.25 6.76 -5.36
CA PRO A 96 -11.20 7.56 -4.60
C PRO A 96 -11.19 9.02 -5.08
N ALA A 97 -12.34 9.70 -5.06
CA ALA A 97 -12.46 11.10 -5.47
C ALA A 97 -11.50 12.02 -4.69
N ALA A 98 -11.10 13.14 -5.29
CA ALA A 98 -10.34 14.17 -4.57
C ALA A 98 -11.26 14.82 -3.52
N GLY A 99 -10.83 14.90 -2.25
CA GLY A 99 -11.60 15.54 -1.17
C GLY A 99 -12.58 14.64 -0.42
N SER A 100 -12.42 13.32 -0.41
CA SER A 100 -13.31 12.41 0.34
C SER A 100 -12.76 12.07 1.74
N ALA A 101 -13.58 12.39 2.76
CA ALA A 101 -13.59 11.99 4.17
C ALA A 101 -12.32 12.09 5.05
N ALA A 102 -11.10 11.89 4.54
CA ALA A 102 -9.89 12.03 5.36
C ALA A 102 -9.25 13.42 5.33
N ASP A 103 -9.59 14.24 4.33
CA ASP A 103 -9.16 15.65 4.29
C ASP A 103 -9.85 16.48 5.40
N ALA A 104 -10.91 15.95 6.05
CA ALA A 104 -11.60 16.61 7.15
C ALA A 104 -10.99 16.31 8.54
N ALA A 105 -10.00 15.41 8.63
CA ALA A 105 -9.43 14.99 9.92
C ALA A 105 -8.20 15.81 10.35
N SER A 106 -7.82 16.87 9.61
CA SER A 106 -6.61 17.67 9.90
C SER A 106 -6.88 19.15 10.24
N ASP A 107 -8.14 19.59 10.22
CA ASP A 107 -8.53 21.02 10.40
C ASP A 107 -9.33 21.27 11.70
N ASP A 108 -9.06 20.52 12.78
CA ASP A 108 -9.64 20.78 14.12
C ASP A 108 -8.53 20.97 15.18
N GLU A 109 -7.59 21.88 14.93
CA GLU A 109 -6.73 22.43 15.99
C GLU A 109 -6.28 23.88 15.70
N ALA A 110 -7.20 24.75 15.29
CA ALA A 110 -6.90 26.18 15.16
C ALA A 110 -8.11 27.08 15.36
N SER A 111 -8.84 26.93 16.47
CA SER A 111 -9.73 28.00 16.94
C SER A 111 -10.15 27.84 18.41
N SER A 112 -9.23 28.15 19.35
CA SER A 112 -9.64 28.62 20.69
C SER A 112 -8.47 29.31 21.42
N ALA A 113 -8.15 30.51 20.97
CA ALA A 113 -7.43 31.52 21.76
C ALA A 113 -7.95 32.90 21.31
N GLY A 114 -9.06 33.31 21.93
CA GLY A 114 -9.68 34.62 21.77
C GLY A 114 -10.51 34.93 23.00
#